data_AF-A0A9D1VJ48-F1
#
_entry.id   AF-A0A9D1VJ48-F1
#
_cell.length_a   1.000
_cell.length_b   1.000
_cell.length_c   1.000
_cell.angle_alpha   90.00
_cell.angle_beta   90.00
_cell.angle_gamma   90.00
#
_symmetry.space_group_name_H-M   'P 1'
#
loop_
_entity.id
_entity.type
_entity.pdbx_description
1 polymer ?
#
loop_
_entity_poly.entity_id
_entity_poly.type
_entity_poly.pdbx_seq_one_letter_code
_entity_poly.pdbx_strand_id
1 'polypeptide(L)'
;KLAKKLTPQTFAVSFDVEENQENSIKSRLKDLIQKKNMEFQAETGYSDKLNLLQVECKSDLLVKEQNYIQTSRLLLLVISGCLIFIGILNFLNVRVADMILSKKDCTIMRSIGMTKKQLQKMFLAEGLLTWLVLFAFLVTIDSILIGGASWFMKTKISYFVFHYPIKEMAGILLVLLGICMILPRFFYKQNIERDK
;
A
#
# COMPACT_ATOMS: atom_id res chain seq x y z
N LYS A 1 -9.22 17.12 -50.28
CA LYS A 1 -10.03 18.13 -49.53
C LYS A 1 -11.00 17.51 -48.51
N LEU A 2 -11.30 16.20 -48.53
CA LEU A 2 -12.23 15.58 -47.56
C LEU A 2 -11.67 15.43 -46.13
N ALA A 3 -10.37 15.18 -45.95
CA ALA A 3 -9.77 15.01 -44.61
C ALA A 3 -9.97 16.20 -43.64
N LYS A 4 -10.24 17.41 -44.15
CA LYS A 4 -10.51 18.60 -43.32
C LYS A 4 -11.98 18.72 -42.84
N LYS A 5 -12.89 17.88 -43.35
CA LYS A 5 -14.34 17.91 -43.03
C LYS A 5 -14.83 16.70 -42.24
N LEU A 6 -14.01 15.69 -42.01
CA LEU A 6 -14.40 14.54 -41.21
C LEU A 6 -14.16 14.84 -39.73
N THR A 7 -15.23 14.88 -38.94
CA THR A 7 -15.12 14.82 -37.48
C THR A 7 -14.90 13.36 -37.07
N PRO A 8 -13.96 13.07 -36.16
CA PRO A 8 -13.78 11.72 -35.65
C PRO A 8 -15.06 11.29 -34.93
N GLN A 9 -15.67 10.19 -35.38
CA GLN A 9 -16.78 9.56 -34.67
C GLN A 9 -16.24 8.34 -33.92
N THR A 10 -16.35 8.37 -32.60
CA THR A 10 -15.92 7.27 -31.74
C THR A 10 -17.06 6.27 -31.62
N PHE A 11 -16.90 5.11 -32.27
CA PHE A 11 -17.77 3.96 -32.05
C PHE A 11 -17.14 3.08 -30.98
N ALA A 12 -17.74 3.04 -29.80
CA ALA A 12 -17.30 2.17 -28.72
C ALA A 12 -18.07 0.85 -28.78
N VAL A 13 -17.34 -0.26 -28.95
CA VAL A 13 -17.90 -1.61 -28.89
C VAL A 13 -17.14 -2.37 -27.80
N SER A 14 -17.86 -2.85 -26.78
CA SER A 14 -17.31 -3.64 -25.68
C SER A 14 -17.85 -5.06 -25.75
N PHE A 15 -16.97 -6.04 -25.73
CA PHE A 15 -17.31 -7.45 -25.62
C PHE A 15 -16.28 -8.12 -24.71
N ASP A 16 -16.75 -9.04 -23.86
CA ASP A 16 -15.89 -9.79 -22.96
C ASP A 16 -15.23 -10.95 -23.72
N VAL A 17 -13.94 -11.16 -23.46
CA VAL A 17 -13.11 -12.17 -24.11
C VAL A 17 -12.36 -12.95 -23.04
N GLU A 18 -12.26 -14.27 -23.19
CA GLU A 18 -11.41 -15.09 -22.34
C GLU A 18 -9.93 -14.69 -22.48
N GLU A 19 -9.20 -14.65 -21.36
CA GLU A 19 -7.82 -14.14 -21.26
C GLU A 19 -6.84 -14.86 -22.21
N ASN A 20 -7.05 -16.15 -22.49
CA ASN A 20 -6.28 -16.96 -23.43
C ASN A 20 -6.52 -16.62 -24.91
N GLN A 21 -7.69 -16.07 -25.26
CA GLN A 21 -8.09 -15.73 -26.64
C GLN A 21 -7.84 -14.26 -26.98
N GLU A 22 -7.59 -13.41 -25.98
CA GLU A 22 -7.49 -11.96 -26.15
C GLU A 22 -6.43 -11.53 -27.17
N ASN A 23 -5.23 -12.11 -27.10
CA ASN A 23 -4.13 -11.79 -28.03
C ASN A 23 -4.46 -12.19 -29.48
N SER A 24 -5.11 -13.35 -29.66
CA SER A 24 -5.53 -13.85 -30.96
C SER A 24 -6.60 -12.94 -31.59
N ILE A 25 -7.62 -12.57 -30.80
CA ILE A 25 -8.70 -11.69 -31.26
C ILE A 25 -8.18 -10.27 -31.52
N LYS A 26 -7.29 -9.75 -30.67
CA LYS A 26 -6.62 -8.45 -30.90
C LYS A 26 -5.88 -8.43 -32.24
N SER A 27 -5.06 -9.46 -32.52
CA SER A 27 -4.31 -9.54 -33.77
C SER A 27 -5.26 -9.57 -34.97
N ARG A 28 -6.27 -10.45 -34.92
CA ARG A 28 -7.27 -10.55 -36.00
C ARG A 28 -8.04 -9.25 -36.21
N LEU A 29 -8.38 -8.53 -35.15
CA LEU A 29 -9.10 -7.27 -35.23
C LEU A 29 -8.22 -6.16 -35.84
N LYS A 30 -6.95 -6.08 -35.45
CA LYS A 30 -5.96 -5.18 -36.06
C LYS A 30 -5.79 -5.48 -37.55
N ASP A 31 -5.66 -6.75 -37.92
CA ASP A 31 -5.53 -7.19 -39.31
C ASP A 31 -6.78 -6.87 -40.14
N LEU A 32 -7.98 -7.11 -39.59
CA LEU A 32 -9.24 -6.78 -40.26
C LEU A 32 -9.38 -5.28 -40.53
N ILE A 33 -8.99 -4.44 -39.58
CA ILE A 33 -9.04 -2.99 -39.70
C ILE A 33 -8.00 -2.48 -40.68
N GLN A 34 -6.79 -3.03 -40.63
CA GLN A 34 -5.74 -2.70 -41.59
C GLN A 34 -6.17 -3.08 -43.00
N LYS A 35 -6.75 -4.28 -43.18
CA LYS A 35 -7.29 -4.72 -44.49
C LYS A 35 -8.39 -3.79 -44.98
N LYS A 36 -9.33 -3.40 -44.12
CA LYS A 36 -10.42 -2.48 -44.49
C LYS A 36 -9.93 -1.07 -44.82
N ASN A 37 -8.92 -0.58 -44.10
CA ASN A 37 -8.27 0.68 -44.42
C ASN A 37 -7.55 0.62 -45.79
N MET A 38 -6.88 -0.49 -46.11
CA MET A 38 -6.23 -0.69 -47.43
C MET A 38 -7.24 -0.84 -48.57
N GLU A 39 -8.32 -1.62 -48.38
CA GLU A 39 -9.41 -1.77 -49.37
C GLU A 39 -10.05 -0.40 -49.69
N PHE A 40 -10.32 0.40 -48.66
CA PHE A 40 -10.88 1.75 -48.84
C PHE A 40 -9.93 2.67 -49.61
N GLN A 41 -8.62 2.58 -49.35
CA GLN A 41 -7.61 3.37 -50.07
C GLN A 41 -7.52 2.98 -51.55
N ALA A 42 -7.58 1.68 -51.84
CA ALA A 42 -7.56 1.15 -53.20
C ALA A 42 -8.81 1.54 -54.01
N GLU A 43 -9.98 1.56 -53.36
CA GLU A 43 -11.26 1.83 -54.04
C GLU A 43 -11.54 3.32 -54.24
N THR A 44 -11.06 4.19 -53.34
CA THR A 44 -11.39 5.63 -53.38
C THR A 44 -10.26 6.53 -53.86
N GLY A 45 -9.05 6.00 -54.10
CA GLY A 45 -7.89 6.75 -54.61
C GLY A 45 -7.36 7.83 -53.66
N TYR A 46 -7.75 7.81 -52.38
CA TYR A 46 -7.26 8.75 -51.36
C TYR A 46 -5.89 8.32 -50.82
N SER A 47 -5.06 9.32 -50.50
CA SER A 47 -3.66 9.17 -50.06
C SER A 47 -3.46 8.15 -48.93
N ASP A 48 -2.37 7.39 -49.04
CA ASP A 48 -1.77 6.35 -48.17
C ASP A 48 -1.66 6.67 -46.65
N LYS A 49 -2.15 7.83 -46.21
CA LYS A 49 -2.12 8.32 -44.83
C LYS A 49 -3.50 8.44 -44.17
N LEU A 50 -4.60 8.13 -44.87
CA LEU A 50 -5.95 8.28 -44.32
C LEU A 50 -6.47 6.96 -43.72
N ASN A 51 -6.08 6.68 -42.47
CA ASN A 51 -6.67 5.60 -41.67
C ASN A 51 -7.98 6.08 -41.05
N LEU A 52 -9.11 5.64 -41.62
CA LEU A 52 -10.44 6.02 -41.14
C LEU A 52 -10.89 5.21 -39.92
N LEU A 53 -10.45 3.96 -39.84
CA LEU A 53 -10.78 3.05 -38.76
C LEU A 53 -9.56 2.85 -37.86
N GLN A 54 -9.72 3.13 -36.57
CA GLN A 54 -8.73 2.89 -35.53
C GLN A 54 -9.38 2.06 -34.43
N VAL A 55 -8.68 1.05 -33.93
CA VAL A 55 -9.08 0.31 -32.72
C VAL A 55 -8.06 0.53 -31.64
N GLU A 56 -8.58 0.92 -30.48
CA GLU A 56 -7.84 1.05 -29.25
C GLU A 56 -8.38 -0.01 -28.27
N CYS A 57 -7.60 -1.08 -28.08
CA CYS A 57 -7.96 -2.11 -27.12
C CYS A 57 -7.62 -1.62 -25.71
N LYS A 58 -8.56 -1.76 -24.75
CA LYS A 58 -8.32 -1.39 -23.35
C LYS A 58 -7.08 -2.09 -22.75
N SER A 59 -6.76 -3.30 -23.18
CA SER A 59 -5.54 -3.99 -22.73
C SER A 59 -4.24 -3.38 -23.25
N ASP A 60 -4.22 -2.81 -24.46
CA ASP A 60 -3.02 -2.10 -24.96
C ASP A 60 -2.78 -0.82 -24.15
N LEU A 61 -3.84 -0.13 -23.73
CA LEU A 61 -3.75 1.00 -22.80
C LEU A 61 -3.26 0.57 -21.41
N LEU A 62 -3.80 -0.53 -20.87
CA LEU A 62 -3.35 -1.04 -19.57
C LEU A 62 -1.90 -1.49 -19.59
N VAL A 63 -1.40 -2.14 -20.66
CA VAL A 63 0.01 -2.53 -20.83
C VAL A 63 0.91 -1.31 -20.98
N LYS A 64 0.47 -0.28 -21.71
CA LYS A 64 1.21 0.98 -21.87
C LYS A 64 1.34 1.75 -20.55
N GLU A 65 0.26 1.78 -19.76
CA GLU A 65 0.23 2.34 -18.42
C GLU A 65 0.75 1.38 -17.34
N GLN A 66 1.02 0.12 -17.68
CA GLN A 66 1.44 -0.91 -16.72
C GLN A 66 2.79 -0.57 -16.11
N ASN A 67 3.71 0.00 -16.89
CA ASN A 67 4.97 0.49 -16.38
C ASN A 67 4.74 1.63 -15.36
N TYR A 68 3.84 2.57 -15.65
CA TYR A 68 3.50 3.64 -14.71
C TYR A 68 2.83 3.09 -13.43
N ILE A 69 1.89 2.16 -13.56
CA ILE A 69 1.21 1.51 -12.43
C ILE A 69 2.22 0.68 -11.60
N GLN A 70 3.13 -0.05 -12.24
CA GLN A 70 4.15 -0.84 -11.57
C GLN A 70 5.17 0.04 -10.86
N THR A 71 5.70 1.07 -11.53
CA THR A 71 6.64 2.02 -10.92
C THR A 71 5.99 2.77 -9.76
N SER A 72 4.75 3.25 -9.92
CA SER A 72 3.99 3.91 -8.85
C SER A 72 3.79 2.97 -7.65
N ARG A 73 3.41 1.72 -7.89
CA ARG A 73 3.27 0.71 -6.83
C ARG A 73 4.59 0.46 -6.10
N LEU A 74 5.70 0.34 -6.81
CA LEU A 74 7.02 0.14 -6.22
C LEU A 74 7.44 1.34 -5.38
N LEU A 75 7.25 2.56 -5.88
CA LEU A 75 7.54 3.78 -5.14
C LEU A 75 6.72 3.87 -3.85
N LEU A 76 5.41 3.59 -3.92
CA LEU A 76 4.54 3.56 -2.75
C LEU A 76 4.97 2.51 -1.72
N LEU A 77 5.39 1.33 -2.17
CA LEU A 77 5.90 0.28 -1.29
C LEU A 77 7.19 0.73 -0.58
N VAL A 78 8.13 1.35 -1.30
CA VAL A 78 9.37 1.85 -0.71
C VAL A 78 9.10 2.95 0.31
N ILE A 79 8.24 3.91 -0.03
CA ILE A 79 7.87 5.01 0.88
C ILE A 79 7.18 4.46 2.14
N SER A 80 6.24 3.54 1.97
CA SER A 80 5.56 2.86 3.07
C SER A 80 6.54 2.11 3.97
N GLY A 81 7.48 1.36 3.39
CA GLY A 81 8.53 0.66 4.15
C GLY A 81 9.40 1.61 4.97
N CYS A 82 9.83 2.73 4.37
CA CYS A 82 10.60 3.76 5.07
C CYS A 82 9.81 4.37 6.25
N LEU A 83 8.53 4.66 6.05
CA LEU A 83 7.66 5.21 7.11
C LEU A 83 7.52 4.24 8.29
N ILE A 84 7.29 2.95 8.01
CA ILE A 84 7.23 1.91 9.04
C ILE A 84 8.55 1.84 9.81
N PHE A 85 9.68 1.87 9.10
CA PHE A 85 11.01 1.82 9.71
C PHE A 85 11.25 3.02 10.65
N ILE A 86 10.94 4.24 10.20
CA ILE A 86 11.04 5.45 11.01
C ILE A 86 10.10 5.37 12.23
N GLY A 87 8.88 4.86 12.04
CA GLY A 87 7.92 4.65 13.12
C GLY A 87 8.44 3.70 14.21
N ILE A 88 9.06 2.58 13.81
CA ILE A 88 9.67 1.63 14.74
C ILE A 88 10.84 2.28 15.50
N LEU A 89 11.71 3.02 14.82
CA LEU A 89 12.82 3.73 15.47
C LEU A 89 12.33 4.76 16.49
N ASN A 90 11.30 5.53 16.14
CA ASN A 90 10.70 6.49 17.06
C ASN A 90 10.12 5.79 18.30
N PHE A 91 9.41 4.68 18.08
CA PHE A 91 8.88 3.88 19.17
C PHE A 91 9.97 3.35 20.09
N LEU A 92 11.04 2.79 19.53
CA LEU A 92 12.21 2.32 20.27
C LEU A 92 12.86 3.43 21.08
N ASN A 93 13.07 4.61 20.48
CA ASN A 93 13.72 5.74 21.14
C ASN A 93 12.90 6.25 22.33
N VAL A 94 11.58 6.40 22.15
CA VAL A 94 10.68 6.80 23.24
C VAL A 94 10.69 5.74 24.34
N ARG A 95 10.62 4.45 24.00
CA ARG A 95 10.64 3.36 24.99
C ARG A 95 11.95 3.25 25.76
N VAL A 96 13.08 3.41 25.09
CA VAL A 96 14.38 3.40 25.76
C VAL A 96 14.53 4.62 26.67
N ALA A 97 14.10 5.80 26.21
CA ALA A 97 14.13 7.01 27.03
C ALA A 97 13.28 6.88 28.30
N ASP A 98 12.06 6.34 28.16
CA ASP A 98 11.15 6.02 29.26
C ASP A 98 11.83 5.11 30.29
N MET A 99 12.44 4.00 29.84
CA MET A 99 13.17 3.08 30.72
C MET A 99 14.38 3.73 31.43
N ILE A 100 15.08 4.65 30.76
CA ILE A 100 16.21 5.39 31.36
C ILE A 100 15.70 6.32 32.47
N LEU A 101 14.56 6.99 32.26
CA LEU A 101 13.94 7.84 33.27
C LEU A 101 13.50 7.02 34.48
N SER A 102 12.73 5.95 34.25
CA SER A 102 12.26 5.07 35.33
C SER A 102 13.39 4.35 36.08
N LYS A 103 14.58 4.18 35.47
CA LYS A 103 15.77 3.68 36.19
C LYS A 103 16.22 4.64 37.30
N LYS A 104 16.11 5.95 37.08
CA LYS A 104 16.43 6.96 38.11
C LYS A 104 15.47 6.82 39.28
N ASP A 105 14.18 6.72 38.99
CA ASP A 105 13.13 6.55 40.00
C ASP A 105 13.27 5.21 40.73
N CYS A 106 13.69 4.15 40.05
CA CYS A 106 13.96 2.86 40.67
C CYS A 106 15.12 2.91 41.67
N THR A 107 16.14 3.73 41.41
CA THR A 107 17.28 3.86 42.34
C THR A 107 16.80 4.45 43.67
N ILE A 108 15.89 5.42 43.60
CA ILE A 108 15.20 5.99 44.77
C ILE A 108 14.30 4.93 45.42
N MET A 109 13.50 4.22 44.64
CA MET A 109 12.58 3.20 45.16
C MET A 109 13.30 2.01 45.83
N ARG A 110 14.53 1.72 45.40
CA ARG A 110 15.36 0.67 45.98
C ARG A 110 15.91 1.04 47.36
N SER A 111 16.09 2.33 47.65
CA SER A 111 16.44 2.77 49.02
C SER A 111 15.28 2.60 50.01
N ILE A 112 14.04 2.57 49.50
CA ILE A 112 12.80 2.32 50.26
C ILE A 112 12.53 0.80 50.42
N GLY A 113 13.25 -0.06 49.68
CA GLY A 113 13.18 -1.52 49.83
C GLY A 113 12.36 -2.28 48.78
N MET A 114 12.00 -1.66 47.64
CA MET A 114 11.32 -2.40 46.57
C MET A 114 12.20 -3.48 45.92
N THR A 115 11.60 -4.62 45.60
CA THR A 115 12.31 -5.78 45.04
C THR A 115 12.46 -5.68 43.52
N LYS A 116 13.57 -6.20 42.97
CA LYS A 116 13.87 -6.24 41.53
C LYS A 116 12.74 -6.90 40.69
N LYS A 117 12.01 -7.86 41.26
CA LYS A 117 10.89 -8.56 40.62
C LYS A 117 9.64 -7.69 40.46
N GLN A 118 9.34 -6.82 41.43
CA GLN A 118 8.21 -5.90 41.36
C GLN A 118 8.43 -4.85 40.28
N LEU A 119 9.66 -4.34 40.18
CA LEU A 119 10.05 -3.41 39.13
C LEU A 119 9.88 -4.00 37.72
N GLN A 120 10.31 -5.25 37.51
CA GLN A 120 10.18 -5.90 36.20
C GLN A 120 8.71 -6.05 35.77
N LYS A 121 7.82 -6.35 36.71
CA LYS A 121 6.37 -6.42 36.43
C LYS A 121 5.80 -5.05 36.07
N MET A 122 6.25 -3.99 36.73
CA MET A 122 5.83 -2.61 36.44
C MET A 122 6.19 -2.21 35.01
N PHE A 123 7.44 -2.42 34.58
CA PHE A 123 7.87 -2.12 33.21
C PHE A 123 7.13 -2.92 32.15
N LEU A 124 6.82 -4.19 32.42
CA LEU A 124 6.01 -4.99 31.49
C LEU A 124 4.58 -4.48 31.40
N ALA A 125 3.97 -4.06 32.52
CA ALA A 125 2.63 -3.51 32.54
C ALA A 125 2.53 -2.18 31.78
N GLU A 126 3.47 -1.27 31.97
CA GLU A 126 3.59 -0.02 31.21
C GLU A 126 3.89 -0.27 29.73
N GLY A 127 4.76 -1.26 29.46
CA GLY A 127 5.00 -1.90 28.16
C GLY A 127 3.72 -2.21 27.40
N LEU A 128 2.84 -2.96 28.06
CA LEU A 128 1.57 -3.44 27.55
C LEU A 128 0.52 -2.32 27.44
N LEU A 129 0.47 -1.41 28.41
CA LEU A 129 -0.52 -0.33 28.43
C LEU A 129 -0.32 0.63 27.26
N THR A 130 0.91 1.09 26.99
CA THR A 130 1.17 1.94 25.82
C THR A 130 0.91 1.19 24.52
N TRP A 131 1.22 -0.10 24.44
CA TRP A 131 0.90 -0.90 23.26
C TRP A 131 -0.62 -0.99 23.03
N LEU A 132 -1.41 -1.19 24.09
CA LEU A 132 -2.87 -1.23 24.01
C LEU A 132 -3.44 0.12 23.54
N VAL A 133 -2.93 1.23 24.07
CA VAL A 133 -3.32 2.58 23.63
C VAL A 133 -2.98 2.79 22.15
N LEU A 134 -1.76 2.42 21.73
CA LEU A 134 -1.35 2.50 20.32
C LEU A 134 -2.22 1.63 19.42
N PHE A 135 -2.56 0.41 19.85
CA PHE A 135 -3.45 -0.48 19.11
C PHE A 135 -4.82 0.17 18.89
N ALA A 136 -5.44 0.68 19.96
CA ALA A 136 -6.75 1.32 19.88
C ALA A 136 -6.71 2.55 18.96
N PHE A 137 -5.66 3.37 19.07
CA PHE A 137 -5.50 4.56 18.24
C PHE A 137 -5.31 4.22 16.76
N LEU A 138 -4.45 3.24 16.46
CA LEU A 138 -4.17 2.78 15.11
C LEU A 138 -5.43 2.21 14.46
N VAL A 139 -6.13 1.29 15.13
CA VAL A 139 -7.41 0.74 14.64
C VAL A 139 -8.45 1.84 14.39
N THR A 140 -8.54 2.83 15.30
CA THR A 140 -9.51 3.92 15.16
C THR A 140 -9.19 4.80 13.95
N ILE A 141 -7.95 5.27 13.84
CA ILE A 141 -7.52 6.14 12.73
C ILE A 141 -7.62 5.40 11.40
N ASP A 142 -7.12 4.17 11.32
CA ASP A 142 -7.16 3.38 10.09
C ASP A 142 -8.59 3.12 9.65
N SER A 143 -9.50 2.80 10.58
CA SER A 143 -10.92 2.61 10.26
C SER A 143 -11.57 3.88 9.73
N ILE A 144 -11.25 5.05 10.30
CA ILE A 144 -11.76 6.34 9.81
C ILE A 144 -11.19 6.66 8.43
N LEU A 145 -9.89 6.47 8.22
CA LEU A 145 -9.22 6.75 6.96
C LEU A 145 -9.76 5.86 5.83
N ILE A 146 -9.88 4.56 6.10
CA ILE A 146 -10.41 3.58 5.15
C ILE A 146 -11.90 3.81 4.88
N GLY A 147 -12.69 4.05 5.93
CA GLY A 147 -14.11 4.37 5.80
C GLY A 147 -14.35 5.63 4.98
N GLY A 148 -13.57 6.69 5.23
CA GLY A 148 -13.60 7.94 4.48
C GLY A 148 -13.21 7.75 3.01
N ALA A 149 -12.13 7.01 2.74
CA ALA A 149 -11.71 6.67 1.38
C ALA A 149 -12.79 5.87 0.63
N SER A 150 -13.44 4.91 1.29
CA SER A 150 -14.53 4.13 0.69
C SER A 150 -15.75 5.00 0.36
N TRP A 151 -16.11 5.95 1.22
CA TRP A 151 -17.21 6.87 0.97
C TRP A 151 -16.91 7.81 -0.22
N PHE A 152 -15.69 8.35 -0.27
CA PHE A 152 -15.22 9.17 -1.39
C PHE A 152 -15.23 8.40 -2.72
N MET A 153 -14.71 7.17 -2.73
CA MET A 153 -14.64 6.35 -3.94
C MET A 153 -16.01 5.88 -4.44
N LYS A 154 -16.96 5.56 -3.55
CA LYS A 154 -18.35 5.24 -3.96
C LYS A 154 -19.03 6.36 -4.74
N THR A 155 -18.59 7.61 -4.54
CA THR A 155 -19.13 8.78 -5.26
C THR A 155 -18.58 8.90 -6.68
N LYS A 156 -17.47 8.21 -7.02
CA LYS A 156 -16.76 8.38 -8.30
C LYS A 156 -16.67 7.11 -9.15
N ILE A 157 -16.65 5.90 -8.56
CA ILE A 157 -16.37 4.65 -9.30
C ILE A 157 -17.17 3.48 -8.69
N SER A 158 -18.09 2.90 -9.47
CA SER A 158 -19.07 1.89 -9.01
C SER A 158 -18.52 0.45 -8.87
N TYR A 159 -17.30 0.17 -9.34
CA TYR A 159 -16.72 -1.18 -9.45
C TYR A 159 -15.45 -1.42 -8.60
N PHE A 160 -15.27 -0.72 -7.48
CA PHE A 160 -14.07 -0.92 -6.64
C PHE A 160 -14.31 -1.96 -5.53
N VAL A 161 -13.62 -3.10 -5.59
CA VAL A 161 -13.60 -4.13 -4.54
C VAL A 161 -12.49 -3.78 -3.56
N PHE A 162 -12.85 -3.22 -2.41
CA PHE A 162 -11.90 -2.82 -1.38
C PHE A 162 -11.52 -4.01 -0.49
N HIS A 163 -10.24 -4.37 -0.45
CA HIS A 163 -9.72 -5.41 0.44
C HIS A 163 -9.00 -4.75 1.62
N TYR A 164 -9.50 -4.94 2.83
CA TYR A 164 -8.86 -4.42 4.04
C TYR A 164 -7.62 -5.30 4.35
N PRO A 165 -6.40 -4.74 4.40
CA PRO A 165 -5.17 -5.52 4.63
C PRO A 165 -4.97 -5.84 6.13
N ILE A 166 -5.90 -6.60 6.72
CA ILE A 166 -5.90 -6.95 8.16
C ILE A 166 -4.62 -7.72 8.52
N LYS A 167 -4.13 -8.56 7.60
CA LYS A 167 -2.95 -9.43 7.80
C LYS A 167 -1.68 -8.61 8.05
N GLU A 168 -1.44 -7.59 7.22
CA GLU A 168 -0.26 -6.73 7.33
C GLU A 168 -0.29 -5.90 8.61
N MET A 169 -1.46 -5.34 8.94
CA MET A 169 -1.66 -4.59 10.19
C MET A 169 -1.41 -5.44 11.43
N ALA A 170 -1.94 -6.67 11.45
CA ALA A 170 -1.69 -7.62 12.54
C ALA A 170 -0.19 -7.95 12.68
N GLY A 171 0.53 -8.08 11.56
CA GLY A 171 1.97 -8.31 11.54
C GLY A 171 2.75 -7.20 12.23
N ILE A 172 2.52 -5.94 11.85
CA ILE A 172 3.21 -4.76 12.43
C ILE A 172 2.92 -4.66 13.94
N LEU A 173 1.67 -4.89 14.33
CA LEU A 173 1.27 -4.81 15.73
C LEU A 173 1.93 -5.89 16.60
N LEU A 174 2.06 -7.12 16.09
CA LEU A 174 2.76 -8.20 16.77
C LEU A 174 4.26 -7.92 16.91
N VAL A 175 4.88 -7.34 15.90
CA VAL A 175 6.29 -6.90 15.97
C VAL A 175 6.48 -5.85 17.07
N LEU A 176 5.61 -4.84 17.13
CA LEU A 176 5.63 -3.82 18.19
C LEU A 176 5.42 -4.42 19.58
N LEU A 177 4.51 -5.40 19.72
CA LEU A 177 4.30 -6.12 20.98
C LEU A 177 5.56 -6.89 21.40
N GLY A 178 6.21 -7.56 20.45
CA GLY A 178 7.47 -8.26 20.67
C GLY A 178 8.56 -7.32 21.18
N ILE A 179 8.71 -6.15 20.55
CA ILE A 179 9.63 -5.10 20.97
C ILE A 179 9.34 -4.66 22.41
N CYS A 180 8.07 -4.40 22.75
CA CYS A 180 7.65 -4.05 24.12
C CYS A 180 8.04 -5.08 25.17
N MET A 181 8.03 -6.38 24.83
CA MET A 181 8.40 -7.44 25.77
C MET A 181 9.91 -7.66 25.86
N ILE A 182 10.63 -7.47 24.74
CA ILE A 182 12.08 -7.72 24.66
C ILE A 182 12.86 -6.60 25.36
N LEU A 183 12.47 -5.33 25.19
CA LEU A 183 13.19 -4.18 25.75
C LEU A 183 13.36 -4.26 27.29
N PRO A 184 12.30 -4.46 28.10
CA PRO A 184 12.42 -4.60 29.55
C PRO A 184 13.31 -5.78 29.96
N ARG A 185 13.22 -6.90 29.23
CA ARG A 185 14.04 -8.10 29.49
C ARG A 185 15.53 -7.84 29.23
N PHE A 186 15.84 -7.18 28.11
CA PHE A 186 17.21 -6.83 27.74
C PHE A 186 17.84 -5.90 28.78
N PHE A 187 17.14 -4.84 29.15
CA PHE A 187 17.60 -3.89 30.15
C PHE A 187 17.79 -4.53 31.53
N TYR A 188 16.89 -5.42 31.93
CA TYR A 188 17.02 -6.15 33.20
C TYR A 188 18.24 -7.07 33.21
N LYS A 189 18.48 -7.82 32.12
CA LYS A 189 19.66 -8.68 31.97
C LYS A 189 20.95 -7.86 32.08
N GLN A 190 21.02 -6.74 31.36
CA GLN A 190 22.18 -5.86 31.35
C GLN A 190 22.48 -5.23 32.73
N ASN A 191 21.45 -4.91 33.53
CA ASN A 191 21.66 -4.36 34.88
C ASN A 191 22.07 -5.44 35.91
N ILE A 192 21.75 -6.73 35.71
CA ILE A 192 22.26 -7.81 36.56
C ILE A 192 23.74 -8.10 36.30
N GLU A 193 24.17 -8.07 35.03
CA GLU A 193 25.58 -8.28 34.66
C GLU A 193 26.51 -7.16 35.14
N ARG A 194 25.99 -5.94 35.38
CA ARG A 194 26.76 -4.83 35.95
C ARG A 194 26.81 -4.80 37.49
N ASP A 195 25.92 -5.54 38.17
CA ASP A 195 25.84 -5.65 39.63
C ASP A 195 26.62 -6.86 40.17
N LYS A 196 27.32 -7.63 39.30
CA LYS A 196 28.25 -8.72 39.66
C LYS A 196 29.69 -8.20 39.59
#